data_AF-A0A1I0I054-F1
#
_entry.id   AF-A0A1I0I054-F1
#
_cell.length_a   1.000
_cell.length_b   1.000
_cell.length_c   1.000
_cell.angle_alpha   90.00
_cell.angle_beta   90.00
_cell.angle_gamma   90.00
#
_symmetry.space_group_name_H-M   'P 1'
#
loop_
_entity.id
_entity.type
_entity.pdbx_description
1 polymer ?
#
loop_
_entity_poly.entity_id
_entity_poly.type
_entity_poly.pdbx_seq_one_letter_code
_entity_poly.pdbx_strand_id
1 'polypeptide(L)'
;MPQPPRSSAHDARDESGHLIRELHGVTLAQILEYLVAAYGWPELDRRIRINCFSSDPSIKSSLTFLRRTPWARAKVEELYIETRTAELR
;
A
#
# COMPACT_ATOMS: atom_id res chain seq x y z
N MET A 1 25.69 20.11 -36.84
CA MET A 1 25.27 20.33 -35.45
C MET A 1 23.98 19.54 -35.23
N PRO A 2 24.00 18.42 -34.47
CA PRO A 2 22.79 17.65 -34.22
C PRO A 2 21.88 18.40 -33.24
N GLN A 3 20.60 18.43 -33.57
CA GLN A 3 19.57 19.15 -32.80
C GLN A 3 19.18 18.35 -31.55
N PRO A 4 18.81 19.01 -30.44
CA PRO A 4 18.30 18.32 -29.25
C PRO A 4 16.94 17.67 -29.54
N PRO A 5 16.67 16.44 -29.05
CA PRO A 5 15.37 15.83 -29.20
C PRO A 5 14.32 16.57 -28.38
N ARG A 6 13.15 16.75 -29.01
CA ARG A 6 11.96 17.45 -28.53
C ARG A 6 11.53 16.97 -27.14
N SER A 7 11.45 17.91 -26.18
CA SER A 7 10.83 17.73 -24.87
C SER A 7 9.37 17.31 -25.02
N SER A 8 9.13 16.01 -24.87
CA SER A 8 7.81 15.39 -24.80
C SER A 8 7.32 15.45 -23.35
N ALA A 9 6.07 15.87 -23.19
CA ALA A 9 5.40 16.24 -21.93
C ALA A 9 5.27 15.08 -20.91
N HIS A 10 6.32 14.79 -20.14
CA HIS A 10 6.28 13.80 -19.05
C HIS A 10 7.02 14.19 -17.76
N ASP A 11 7.39 15.46 -17.60
CA ASP A 11 8.13 15.90 -16.41
C ASP A 11 7.18 16.42 -15.33
N ALA A 12 6.72 15.51 -14.48
CA ALA A 12 6.26 15.82 -13.13
C ALA A 12 6.98 14.88 -12.17
N ARG A 13 8.27 15.15 -11.93
CA ARG A 13 9.11 14.47 -10.94
C ARG A 13 9.21 15.36 -9.70
N ASP A 14 8.90 14.81 -8.53
CA ASP A 14 9.33 15.41 -7.25
C ASP A 14 10.84 15.15 -7.04
N GLU A 15 11.52 15.90 -6.17
CA GLU A 15 12.98 15.95 -5.97
C GLU A 15 13.65 14.58 -5.70
N SER A 16 12.88 13.55 -5.31
CA SER A 16 13.36 12.16 -5.16
C SER A 16 13.09 11.25 -6.37
N GLY A 17 12.59 11.77 -7.49
CA GLY A 17 12.47 11.05 -8.76
C GLY A 17 11.40 9.96 -8.84
N HIS A 18 10.36 9.99 -7.99
CA HIS A 18 9.35 8.92 -7.97
C HIS A 18 8.14 9.23 -8.86
N LEU A 19 7.91 8.38 -9.87
CA LEU A 19 6.70 8.40 -10.71
C LEU A 19 5.54 7.77 -9.93
N ILE A 20 4.65 8.60 -9.41
CA ILE A 20 3.34 8.22 -8.85
C ILE A 20 2.41 7.71 -9.95
N ARG A 21 2.70 6.56 -10.59
CA ARG A 21 1.76 5.93 -11.53
C ARG A 21 2.01 4.48 -11.97
N GLU A 22 2.76 3.68 -11.21
CA GLU A 22 2.86 2.24 -11.52
C GLU A 22 2.57 1.37 -10.29
N LEU A 23 1.32 0.91 -10.17
CA LEU A 23 0.96 -0.26 -9.37
C LEU A 23 1.42 -1.56 -10.07
N HIS A 24 2.65 -1.63 -10.57
CA HIS A 24 3.25 -2.89 -10.99
C HIS A 24 4.12 -3.43 -9.85
N GLY A 25 3.61 -4.43 -9.12
CA GLY A 25 4.40 -5.17 -8.12
C GLY A 25 4.10 -4.88 -6.65
N VAL A 26 2.89 -4.41 -6.31
CA VAL A 26 2.52 -4.15 -4.91
C VAL A 26 2.45 -5.47 -4.14
N THR A 27 3.38 -5.66 -3.20
CA THR A 27 3.42 -6.85 -2.35
C THR A 27 2.44 -6.72 -1.17
N LEU A 28 2.06 -7.85 -0.55
CA LEU A 28 1.25 -7.84 0.68
C LEU A 28 1.89 -6.99 1.80
N ALA A 29 3.23 -6.94 1.82
CA ALA A 29 3.98 -6.07 2.74
C ALA A 29 3.66 -4.60 2.48
N GLN A 30 3.78 -4.15 1.24
CA GLN A 30 3.49 -2.76 0.85
C GLN A 30 2.03 -2.40 1.04
N ILE A 31 1.10 -3.31 0.75
CA ILE A 31 -0.32 -3.10 1.03
C ILE A 31 -0.55 -2.85 2.52
N LEU A 32 0.04 -3.69 3.37
CA LEU A 32 -0.09 -3.54 4.80
C LEU A 32 0.58 -2.26 5.31
N GLU A 33 1.80 -1.96 4.86
CA GLU A 33 2.51 -0.72 5.20
C GLU A 33 1.71 0.52 4.80
N TYR A 34 1.09 0.51 3.62
CA TYR A 34 0.23 1.59 3.16
C TYR A 34 -0.97 1.80 4.08
N LEU A 35 -1.67 0.71 4.40
CA LEU A 35 -2.84 0.77 5.27
C LEU A 35 -2.49 1.19 6.70
N VAL A 36 -1.35 0.73 7.21
CA VAL A 36 -0.84 1.14 8.53
C VAL A 36 -0.45 2.62 8.51
N ALA A 37 0.15 3.12 7.44
CA ALA A 37 0.48 4.54 7.30
C ALA A 37 -0.78 5.42 7.17
N ALA A 38 -1.81 4.95 6.48
CA ALA A 38 -3.05 5.68 6.26
C ALA A 38 -3.98 5.70 7.49
N TYR A 39 -4.13 4.55 8.17
CA TYR A 39 -5.11 4.38 9.25
C TYR A 39 -4.49 4.09 10.62
N GLY A 40 -3.30 3.50 10.65
CA GLY A 40 -2.69 2.97 11.87
C GLY A 40 -3.23 1.59 12.26
N TRP A 41 -2.47 0.93 13.12
CA TRP A 41 -2.81 -0.38 13.70
C TRP A 41 -4.17 -0.47 14.42
N PRO A 42 -4.58 0.49 15.28
CA PRO A 42 -5.84 0.36 16.01
C PRO A 42 -7.07 0.43 15.10
N GLU A 43 -7.01 1.17 14.00
CA GLU A 43 -8.11 1.22 13.04
C GLU A 43 -8.16 -0.05 12.17
N LEU A 44 -7.00 -0.60 11.81
CA LEU A 44 -6.91 -1.90 11.15
C LEU A 44 -7.48 -3.02 12.01
N ASP A 45 -7.19 -3.02 13.32
CA ASP A 45 -7.82 -3.93 14.27
C ASP A 45 -9.35 -3.74 14.31
N ARG A 46 -9.87 -2.52 14.29
CA ARG A 46 -11.33 -2.30 14.28
C ARG A 46 -12.01 -2.81 13.01
N ARG A 47 -11.37 -2.61 11.85
CA ARG A 47 -11.93 -2.98 10.54
C ARG A 47 -11.82 -4.48 10.26
N ILE A 48 -10.67 -5.09 10.56
CA ILE A 48 -10.39 -6.49 10.24
C ILE A 48 -10.65 -7.41 11.44
N ARG A 49 -10.67 -6.86 12.67
CA ARG A 49 -10.88 -7.55 13.95
C ARG A 49 -9.95 -8.75 14.14
N ILE A 50 -8.66 -8.50 13.96
CA ILE A 50 -7.61 -9.50 14.20
C ILE A 50 -6.68 -9.06 15.32
N ASN A 51 -6.57 -9.90 16.34
CA ASN A 51 -5.77 -9.63 17.53
C ASN A 51 -4.27 -9.42 17.23
N CYS A 52 -3.80 -9.84 16.05
CA CYS A 52 -2.44 -9.63 15.56
C CYS A 52 -2.04 -8.15 15.54
N PHE A 53 -2.97 -7.24 15.21
CA PHE A 53 -2.68 -5.80 15.16
C PHE A 53 -2.72 -5.12 16.53
N SER A 54 -3.31 -5.76 17.54
CA SER A 54 -3.43 -5.22 18.90
C SER A 54 -2.29 -5.70 19.81
N SER A 55 -1.92 -6.99 19.76
CA SER A 55 -0.88 -7.55 20.63
C SER A 55 0.55 -7.34 20.13
N ASP A 56 0.81 -7.44 18.83
CA ASP A 56 2.16 -7.36 18.26
C ASP A 56 2.13 -6.60 16.91
N PRO A 57 1.86 -5.27 16.94
CA PRO A 57 1.72 -4.45 15.74
C PRO A 57 3.07 -4.30 15.03
N SER A 58 3.39 -5.25 14.16
CA SER A 58 4.62 -5.27 13.39
C SER A 58 4.40 -5.90 12.03
N ILE A 59 4.90 -5.25 10.98
CA ILE A 59 4.73 -5.67 9.58
C ILE A 59 5.15 -7.14 9.39
N LYS A 60 6.30 -7.57 9.93
CA LYS A 60 6.77 -8.96 9.82
C LYS A 60 5.86 -9.97 10.52
N SER A 61 5.37 -9.64 11.71
CA SER A 61 4.49 -10.51 12.51
C SER A 61 3.13 -10.65 11.82
N SER A 62 2.56 -9.53 11.38
CA SER A 62 1.34 -9.48 10.58
C SER A 62 1.46 -10.25 9.28
N LEU A 63 2.54 -10.10 8.51
CA LEU A 63 2.73 -10.86 7.27
C LEU A 63 2.80 -12.37 7.53
N THR A 64 3.45 -12.78 8.61
CA THR A 64 3.50 -14.20 9.02
C THR A 64 2.10 -14.70 9.39
N PHE A 65 1.30 -13.89 10.08
CA PHE A 65 -0.09 -14.20 10.41
C PHE A 65 -0.98 -14.28 9.15
N LEU A 66 -0.92 -13.28 8.27
CA LEU A 66 -1.69 -13.21 7.03
C LEU A 66 -1.38 -14.37 6.08
N ARG A 67 -0.15 -14.90 6.09
CA ARG A 67 0.22 -16.11 5.35
C ARG A 67 -0.44 -17.38 5.91
N ARG A 68 -0.65 -17.44 7.23
CA ARG A 68 -1.29 -18.57 7.91
C ARG A 68 -2.83 -18.45 7.94
N THR A 69 -3.35 -17.26 7.73
CA THR A 69 -4.77 -16.94 7.85
C THR A 69 -5.28 -16.25 6.57
N PRO A 70 -5.65 -17.03 5.53
CA PRO A 70 -5.95 -16.49 4.20
C PRO A 70 -7.17 -15.56 4.18
N TRP A 71 -8.18 -15.77 5.03
CA TRP A 71 -9.34 -14.88 5.12
C TRP A 71 -8.95 -13.48 5.63
N ALA A 72 -7.97 -13.38 6.53
CA ALA A 72 -7.49 -12.10 7.05
C ALA A 72 -6.69 -11.35 5.98
N ARG A 73 -5.90 -12.08 5.19
CA ARG A 73 -5.23 -11.53 4.00
C ARG A 73 -6.23 -10.94 3.02
N ALA A 74 -7.28 -11.67 2.68
CA ALA A 74 -8.31 -11.18 1.75
C ALA A 74 -8.96 -9.88 2.27
N LYS A 75 -9.19 -9.76 3.58
CA LYS A 75 -9.71 -8.53 4.20
C LYS A 75 -8.76 -7.34 4.12
N VAL A 76 -7.45 -7.57 4.29
CA VAL A 76 -6.42 -6.54 4.10
C VAL A 76 -6.39 -6.06 2.65
N GLU A 77 -6.44 -7.00 1.70
CA GLU A 77 -6.46 -6.68 0.25
C GLU A 77 -7.74 -5.92 -0.15
N GLU A 78 -8.90 -6.33 0.35
CA GLU A 78 -10.19 -5.64 0.15
C GLU A 78 -10.14 -4.20 0.67
N LEU A 79 -9.67 -4.00 1.90
CA LEU A 79 -9.55 -2.67 2.50
C LEU A 79 -8.61 -1.76 1.72
N TYR A 80 -7.53 -2.30 1.16
CA TYR A 80 -6.61 -1.56 0.31
C TYR A 80 -7.27 -1.08 -0.97
N ILE A 81 -8.03 -1.96 -1.65
CA ILE A 81 -8.77 -1.59 -2.86
C ILE A 81 -9.80 -0.51 -2.54
N GLU A 82 -10.53 -0.66 -1.44
CA GLU A 82 -11.55 0.29 -1.01
C GLU A 82 -10.95 1.67 -0.73
N THR A 83 -9.81 1.71 -0.04
CA THR A 83 -9.05 2.94 0.25
C THR A 83 -8.55 3.60 -1.04
N ARG A 84 -7.89 2.83 -1.91
CA ARG A 84 -7.39 3.34 -3.20
C ARG A 84 -8.50 3.85 -4.10
N THR A 85 -9.65 3.17 -4.09
CA THR A 85 -10.83 3.58 -4.87
C THR A 85 -11.44 4.86 -4.32
N ALA A 86 -11.49 5.01 -2.99
CA ALA A 86 -11.98 6.22 -2.34
C ALA A 86 -11.07 7.44 -2.62
N GLU A 87 -9.76 7.24 -2.75
CA GLU A 87 -8.82 8.32 -3.10
C GLU A 87 -8.91 8.76 -4.57
N LEU A 88 -9.42 7.90 -5.45
CA LEU A 88 -9.58 8.18 -6.88
C LEU A 88 -10.95 8.79 -7.24
N ARG A 89 -11.79 9.05 -6.24
CA ARG A 89 -13.16 9.53 -6.41
C ARG A 89 -13.32 10.93 -5.83
#